data_AF-A0A1Q7B314-F1
#
_entry.id   AF-A0A1Q7B314-F1
#
_cell.length_a   1.000
_cell.length_b   1.000
_cell.length_c   1.000
_cell.angle_alpha   90.00
_cell.angle_beta   90.00
_cell.angle_gamma   90.00
#
_symmetry.space_group_name_H-M   'P 1'
#
loop_
_entity.id
_entity.type
_entity.pdbx_description
1 polymer ?
#
loop_
_entity_poly.entity_id
_entity_poly.type
_entity_poly.pdbx_seq_one_letter_code
_entity_poly.pdbx_strand_id
1 'polypeptide(L)'
;MRQSRLLIPTLRDDPGEAEILSHRLMLRAGLIRKVAAGIYTYLPLGLRVIRKVEQIIREELNRAGAQEVLMPIASPAELWQETGRWDFYGKELFRFKDRHERDFCLGPTHEEVITDLVRREVRSYRQLPANFYQIQTKFRDEIRPRFGLMRGREFIMKDAYSFDADQAGADVSYRKMYDAYMSIFSRCGLNFRPVEADTGLIGGTSSHEFMVLADTGEEGIAVCDACAYAANVERAEVKDAPVLAAPEPSREKRMVPTPGQKTVEDVTRFLNVPASKLIKTLLYLTDGQPVAVLLRGDQTVNEIKLKKIIGAADVTMADAATVEKLTGAPVGFAGPIGLSGVTIVADFSVQHLVNGVVGGNAADRHWIDVTPGRDFTPQRYADLRN
;
A
#
# COMPACT_ATOMS: atom_id res chain seq x y z
N MET A 1 -24.92 -10.61 -34.20
CA MET A 1 -25.66 -9.34 -34.04
C MET A 1 -25.10 -8.34 -35.05
N ARG A 2 -25.94 -7.64 -35.81
CA ARG A 2 -25.48 -6.66 -36.83
C ARG A 2 -25.02 -5.37 -36.14
N GLN A 3 -23.93 -4.76 -36.61
CA GLN A 3 -23.39 -3.52 -36.03
C GLN A 3 -24.41 -2.37 -36.06
N SER A 4 -25.26 -2.29 -37.09
CA SER A 4 -26.32 -1.28 -37.21
C SER A 4 -27.39 -1.32 -36.11
N ARG A 5 -27.40 -2.36 -35.27
CA ARG A 5 -28.33 -2.52 -34.14
C ARG A 5 -27.61 -2.49 -32.79
N LEU A 6 -26.31 -2.16 -32.77
CA LEU A 6 -25.49 -2.15 -31.58
C LEU A 6 -24.98 -0.73 -31.32
N LEU A 7 -25.12 -0.25 -30.08
CA LEU A 7 -24.55 1.03 -29.68
C LEU A 7 -23.02 0.89 -29.56
N ILE A 8 -22.30 1.41 -30.56
CA ILE A 8 -20.83 1.47 -30.58
C ILE A 8 -20.42 2.91 -30.95
N PRO A 9 -20.49 3.85 -29.99
CA PRO A 9 -20.21 5.26 -30.24
C PRO A 9 -18.70 5.48 -30.31
N THR A 10 -18.08 5.19 -31.45
CA THR A 10 -16.63 5.40 -31.61
C THR A 10 -16.29 6.88 -31.64
N LEU A 11 -15.12 7.26 -31.12
CA LEU A 11 -14.63 8.64 -31.15
C LEU A 11 -13.40 8.75 -32.08
N ARG A 12 -13.38 9.80 -32.89
CA ARG A 12 -12.26 10.10 -33.79
C ARG A 12 -11.03 10.53 -33.00
N ASP A 13 -11.23 11.50 -32.11
CA ASP A 13 -10.18 12.16 -31.33
C ASP A 13 -10.09 11.59 -29.91
N ASP A 14 -8.93 11.79 -29.27
CA ASP A 14 -8.69 11.37 -27.89
C ASP A 14 -9.52 12.26 -26.92
N PRO A 15 -10.29 11.68 -25.99
CA PRO A 15 -10.99 12.44 -24.96
C PRO A 15 -9.99 13.16 -24.04
N GLY A 16 -10.21 14.46 -23.80
CA GLY A 16 -9.29 15.28 -23.00
C GLY A 16 -9.14 14.84 -21.54
N GLU A 17 -10.09 14.07 -21.00
CA GLU A 17 -10.05 13.55 -19.62
C GLU A 17 -9.29 12.23 -19.46
N ALA A 18 -8.80 11.64 -20.55
CA ALA A 18 -8.20 10.31 -20.52
C ALA A 18 -6.67 10.37 -20.47
N GLU A 19 -6.12 10.09 -19.29
CA GLU A 19 -4.68 10.18 -19.04
C GLU A 19 -3.89 9.01 -19.64
N ILE A 20 -4.33 7.77 -19.40
CA ILE A 20 -3.61 6.56 -19.84
C ILE A 20 -4.18 5.94 -21.12
N LEU A 21 -3.34 5.15 -21.80
CA LEU A 21 -3.66 4.53 -23.09
C LEU A 21 -4.92 3.65 -23.04
N SER A 22 -5.06 2.79 -22.02
CA SER A 22 -6.22 1.91 -21.89
C SER A 22 -7.51 2.70 -21.77
N HIS A 23 -7.55 3.75 -20.92
CA HIS A 23 -8.70 4.62 -20.75
C HIS A 23 -9.08 5.33 -22.06
N ARG A 24 -8.10 5.89 -22.79
CA ARG A 24 -8.31 6.52 -24.11
C ARG A 24 -8.93 5.53 -25.10
N LEU A 25 -8.34 4.35 -25.24
CA LEU A 25 -8.80 3.33 -26.18
C LEU A 25 -10.21 2.82 -25.82
N MET A 26 -10.51 2.59 -24.55
CA MET A 26 -11.83 2.13 -24.11
C MET A 26 -12.93 3.16 -24.40
N LEU A 27 -12.66 4.46 -24.22
CA LEU A 27 -13.59 5.51 -24.60
C LEU A 27 -13.76 5.60 -26.12
N ARG A 28 -12.65 5.60 -26.87
CA ARG A 28 -12.65 5.73 -28.34
C ARG A 28 -13.30 4.54 -29.04
N ALA A 29 -13.14 3.34 -28.53
CA ALA A 29 -13.77 2.13 -29.06
C ALA A 29 -15.24 1.99 -28.63
N GLY A 30 -15.78 2.93 -27.84
CA GLY A 30 -17.16 2.86 -27.37
C GLY A 30 -17.41 1.70 -26.40
N LEU A 31 -16.43 1.38 -25.55
CA LEU A 31 -16.54 0.31 -24.55
C LEU A 31 -17.11 0.80 -23.22
N ILE A 32 -16.82 2.05 -22.85
CA ILE A 32 -17.30 2.67 -21.60
C ILE A 32 -17.70 4.14 -21.82
N ARG A 33 -18.50 4.68 -20.90
CA ARG A 33 -18.80 6.11 -20.78
C ARG A 33 -18.80 6.56 -19.34
N LYS A 34 -18.18 7.71 -19.08
CA LYS A 34 -18.17 8.32 -17.75
C LYS A 34 -19.55 8.87 -17.41
N VAL A 35 -20.03 8.57 -16.21
CA VAL A 35 -21.25 9.15 -15.62
C VAL A 35 -20.87 10.22 -14.61
N ALA A 36 -19.88 9.93 -13.76
CA ALA A 36 -19.29 10.85 -12.80
C ALA A 36 -17.79 10.50 -12.60
N ALA A 37 -17.06 11.28 -11.81
CA ALA A 37 -15.67 10.95 -11.47
C ALA A 37 -15.59 9.54 -10.85
N GLY A 38 -14.83 8.65 -11.50
CA GLY A 38 -14.67 7.25 -11.07
C GLY A 38 -15.88 6.34 -11.29
N ILE A 39 -16.92 6.76 -12.02
CA ILE A 39 -18.15 5.98 -12.22
C ILE A 39 -18.45 5.89 -13.72
N TYR A 40 -18.56 4.66 -14.23
CA TYR A 40 -18.64 4.40 -15.68
C TYR A 40 -19.80 3.46 -16.02
N THR A 41 -20.48 3.76 -17.13
CA THR A 41 -21.35 2.82 -17.83
C THR A 41 -20.52 1.90 -18.72
N TYR A 42 -20.71 0.58 -18.58
CA TYR A 42 -20.19 -0.41 -19.52
C TYR A 42 -21.12 -0.53 -20.74
N LEU A 43 -20.63 -0.13 -21.91
CA LEU A 43 -21.38 -0.21 -23.17
C LEU A 43 -21.40 -1.65 -23.71
N PRO A 44 -22.25 -1.98 -24.71
CA PRO A 44 -22.49 -3.37 -25.10
C PRO A 44 -21.24 -4.20 -25.42
N LEU A 45 -20.22 -3.61 -26.07
CA LEU A 45 -18.97 -4.31 -26.34
C LEU A 45 -18.11 -4.48 -25.07
N GLY A 46 -18.00 -3.44 -24.24
CA GLY A 46 -17.27 -3.52 -22.96
C GLY A 46 -17.88 -4.57 -22.03
N LEU A 47 -19.21 -4.57 -21.91
CA LEU A 47 -19.94 -5.56 -21.11
C LEU A 47 -19.73 -6.99 -21.61
N ARG A 48 -19.67 -7.22 -22.93
CA ARG A 48 -19.35 -8.55 -23.49
C ARG A 48 -17.96 -9.04 -23.10
N VAL A 49 -16.97 -8.14 -23.02
CA VAL A 49 -15.61 -8.48 -22.57
C VAL A 49 -15.64 -8.82 -21.09
N ILE A 50 -16.30 -8.00 -20.26
CA ILE A 50 -16.47 -8.26 -18.83
C ILE A 50 -17.07 -9.64 -18.60
N ARG A 51 -18.18 -10.00 -19.28
CA ARG A 51 -18.80 -11.32 -19.13
C ARG A 51 -17.89 -12.48 -19.54
N LYS A 52 -16.97 -12.28 -20.49
CA LYS A 52 -15.96 -13.31 -20.85
C LYS A 52 -14.93 -13.49 -19.73
N VAL A 53 -14.47 -12.38 -19.14
CA VAL A 53 -13.54 -12.41 -18.00
C VAL A 53 -14.21 -13.08 -16.80
N GLU A 54 -15.44 -12.69 -16.47
CA GLU A 54 -16.21 -13.33 -15.39
C GLU A 54 -16.37 -14.83 -15.62
N GLN A 55 -16.62 -15.27 -16.86
CA GLN A 55 -16.75 -16.69 -17.17
C GLN A 55 -15.46 -17.47 -16.90
N ILE A 56 -14.29 -16.93 -17.30
CA ILE A 56 -12.99 -17.52 -16.98
C ILE A 56 -12.81 -17.64 -15.46
N ILE A 57 -13.13 -16.57 -14.73
CA ILE A 57 -13.04 -16.54 -13.28
C ILE A 57 -13.92 -17.62 -12.64
N ARG A 58 -15.20 -17.72 -13.04
CA ARG A 58 -16.12 -18.74 -12.52
C ARG A 58 -15.61 -20.15 -12.78
N GLU A 59 -15.14 -20.43 -13.99
CA GLU A 59 -14.64 -21.75 -14.35
C GLU A 59 -13.44 -22.19 -13.49
N GLU A 60 -12.47 -21.31 -13.26
CA GLU A 60 -11.28 -21.65 -12.45
C GLU A 60 -11.59 -21.71 -10.95
N LEU A 61 -12.45 -20.83 -10.42
CA LEU A 61 -12.84 -20.87 -9.01
C LEU A 61 -13.73 -22.07 -8.68
N ASN A 62 -14.67 -22.42 -9.56
CA ASN A 62 -15.49 -23.62 -9.40
C ASN A 62 -14.62 -24.88 -9.47
N ARG A 63 -13.61 -24.92 -10.35
CA ARG A 63 -12.63 -26.01 -10.39
C ARG A 63 -11.82 -26.11 -9.09
N ALA A 64 -11.50 -24.98 -8.46
CA ALA A 64 -10.83 -24.94 -7.16
C ALA A 64 -11.76 -25.29 -5.98
N GLY A 65 -13.05 -25.56 -6.23
CA GLY A 65 -14.04 -25.93 -5.20
C GLY A 65 -14.68 -24.74 -4.49
N ALA A 66 -14.52 -23.52 -5.00
CA ALA A 66 -15.22 -22.35 -4.49
C ALA A 66 -16.67 -22.30 -5.00
N GLN A 67 -17.58 -21.77 -4.18
CA GLN A 67 -19.02 -21.72 -4.44
C GLN A 67 -19.45 -20.27 -4.67
N GLU A 68 -20.10 -19.99 -5.79
CA GLU A 68 -20.58 -18.64 -6.10
C GLU A 68 -21.82 -18.30 -5.25
N VAL A 69 -21.75 -17.19 -4.54
CA VAL A 69 -22.83 -16.53 -3.81
C VAL A 69 -22.96 -15.09 -4.29
N LEU A 70 -24.05 -14.40 -3.93
CA LEU A 70 -24.20 -12.97 -4.23
C LEU A 70 -24.67 -12.24 -2.98
N MET A 71 -23.79 -11.42 -2.40
CA MET A 71 -24.06 -10.65 -1.20
C MET A 71 -24.59 -9.25 -1.53
N PRO A 72 -25.42 -8.65 -0.66
CA PRO A 72 -25.91 -7.28 -0.84
C PRO A 72 -24.76 -6.27 -0.90
N ILE A 73 -24.88 -5.22 -1.74
CA ILE A 73 -23.94 -4.10 -1.70
C ILE A 73 -24.17 -3.20 -0.48
N ALA A 74 -25.43 -3.00 -0.08
CA ALA A 74 -25.76 -2.29 1.13
C ALA A 74 -25.52 -3.20 2.34
N SER A 75 -24.63 -2.78 3.25
CA SER A 75 -24.32 -3.49 4.48
C SER A 75 -24.75 -2.66 5.69
N PRO A 76 -25.43 -3.27 6.68
CA PRO A 76 -25.76 -2.59 7.94
C PRO A 76 -24.48 -2.21 8.70
N ALA A 77 -24.49 -1.03 9.33
CA ALA A 77 -23.33 -0.49 10.04
C ALA A 77 -22.88 -1.39 11.21
N GLU A 78 -23.82 -2.09 11.85
CA GLU A 78 -23.57 -2.93 13.01
C GLU A 78 -22.50 -3.99 12.72
N LEU A 79 -22.53 -4.62 11.54
CA LEU A 79 -21.54 -5.63 11.16
C LEU A 79 -20.11 -5.06 11.05
N TRP A 80 -19.99 -3.80 10.62
CA TRP A 80 -18.71 -3.09 10.50
C TRP A 80 -18.24 -2.51 11.84
N GLN A 81 -19.17 -2.20 12.72
CA GLN A 81 -18.87 -1.77 14.09
C GLN A 81 -18.35 -2.95 14.93
N GLU A 82 -18.90 -4.17 14.74
CA GLU A 82 -18.41 -5.39 15.39
C GLU A 82 -16.92 -5.64 15.10
N THR A 83 -16.43 -5.31 13.89
CA THR A 83 -15.02 -5.47 13.49
C THR A 83 -14.18 -4.22 13.75
N GLY A 84 -14.78 -3.12 14.20
CA GLY A 84 -14.14 -1.80 14.33
C GLY A 84 -13.81 -1.12 12.99
N ARG A 85 -14.05 -1.78 11.85
CA ARG A 85 -13.75 -1.24 10.51
C ARG A 85 -14.70 -0.11 10.12
N TRP A 86 -15.83 0.05 10.80
CA TRP A 86 -16.70 1.20 10.60
C TRP A 86 -15.96 2.53 10.76
N ASP A 87 -15.10 2.68 11.78
CA ASP A 87 -14.34 3.90 12.00
C ASP A 87 -12.97 3.85 11.30
N PHE A 88 -12.30 2.71 11.40
CA PHE A 88 -10.93 2.53 10.88
C PHE A 88 -10.81 2.68 9.35
N TYR A 89 -11.84 2.30 8.58
CA TYR A 89 -11.81 2.42 7.11
C TYR A 89 -11.82 3.88 6.62
N GLY A 90 -12.13 4.84 7.50
CA GLY A 90 -12.03 6.26 7.21
C GLY A 90 -13.02 6.75 6.15
N LYS A 91 -12.59 7.71 5.33
CA LYS A 91 -13.47 8.43 4.37
C LYS A 91 -13.77 7.64 3.10
N GLU A 92 -13.01 6.58 2.81
CA GLU A 92 -13.26 5.73 1.65
C GLU A 92 -14.53 4.88 1.81
N LEU A 93 -14.97 4.65 3.05
CA LEU A 93 -16.22 3.96 3.33
C LEU A 93 -17.41 4.90 3.11
N PHE A 94 -18.14 4.67 2.02
CA PHE A 94 -19.35 5.43 1.72
C PHE A 94 -20.48 5.03 2.69
N ARG A 95 -20.86 5.96 3.57
CA ARG A 95 -21.90 5.77 4.59
C ARG A 95 -23.16 6.53 4.21
N PHE A 96 -24.32 5.92 4.45
CA PHE A 96 -25.62 6.54 4.20
C PHE A 96 -26.64 6.06 5.23
N LYS A 97 -27.75 6.79 5.33
CA LYS A 97 -28.89 6.41 6.16
C LYS A 97 -30.08 6.00 5.32
N ASP A 98 -30.84 5.04 5.81
CA ASP A 98 -32.15 4.74 5.23
C ASP A 98 -33.21 5.74 5.73
N ARG A 99 -34.46 5.59 5.24
CA ARG A 99 -35.58 6.46 5.62
C ARG A 99 -35.99 6.38 7.10
N HIS A 100 -35.44 5.43 7.85
CA HIS A 100 -35.65 5.23 9.28
C HIS A 100 -34.43 5.66 10.10
N GLU A 101 -33.51 6.41 9.49
CA GLU A 101 -32.29 6.92 10.12
C GLU A 101 -31.30 5.84 10.57
N ARG A 102 -31.42 4.61 10.03
CA ARG A 102 -30.48 3.52 10.30
C ARG A 102 -29.25 3.66 9.41
N ASP A 103 -28.08 3.41 9.98
CA ASP A 103 -26.80 3.55 9.30
C ASP A 103 -26.45 2.32 8.45
N PHE A 104 -25.99 2.59 7.23
CA PHE A 104 -25.52 1.60 6.27
C PHE A 104 -24.24 2.10 5.60
N CYS A 105 -23.52 1.18 4.95
CA CYS A 105 -22.50 1.52 3.97
C CYS A 105 -22.70 0.77 2.66
N LEU A 106 -22.13 1.31 1.58
CA LEU A 106 -21.92 0.54 0.36
C LEU A 106 -20.62 -0.24 0.51
N GLY A 107 -20.71 -1.58 0.47
CA GLY A 107 -19.60 -2.48 0.75
C GLY A 107 -18.41 -2.25 -0.20
N PRO A 108 -17.24 -1.78 0.32
CA PRO A 108 -16.00 -1.73 -0.44
C PRO A 108 -15.33 -3.11 -0.56
N THR A 109 -15.77 -4.04 0.29
CA THR A 109 -15.43 -5.47 0.43
C THR A 109 -16.49 -6.11 1.35
N HIS A 110 -16.41 -7.42 1.62
CA HIS A 110 -17.48 -8.19 2.28
C HIS A 110 -17.00 -9.16 3.37
N GLU A 111 -15.85 -8.94 4.02
CA GLU A 111 -15.39 -9.83 5.12
C GLU A 111 -16.43 -9.92 6.26
N GLU A 112 -17.06 -8.81 6.63
CA GLU A 112 -18.09 -8.74 7.66
C GLU A 112 -19.33 -9.57 7.31
N VAL A 113 -19.82 -9.36 6.07
CA VAL A 113 -21.09 -9.94 5.61
C VAL A 113 -20.97 -11.46 5.45
N ILE A 114 -19.87 -11.94 4.87
CA ILE A 114 -19.65 -13.38 4.70
C ILE A 114 -19.36 -14.06 6.04
N THR A 115 -18.68 -13.39 6.97
CA THR A 115 -18.47 -13.90 8.33
C THR A 115 -19.81 -14.00 9.09
N ASP A 116 -20.71 -13.03 8.94
CA ASP A 116 -22.07 -13.12 9.52
C ASP A 116 -22.88 -14.28 8.93
N LEU A 117 -22.75 -14.56 7.64
CA LEU A 117 -23.39 -15.73 7.02
C LEU A 117 -22.82 -17.02 7.61
N VAL A 118 -21.50 -17.18 7.63
CA VAL A 118 -20.86 -18.41 8.08
C VAL A 118 -21.09 -18.67 9.57
N ARG A 119 -21.04 -17.65 10.43
CA ARG A 119 -21.34 -17.83 11.87
C ARG A 119 -22.77 -18.33 12.15
N ARG A 120 -23.71 -18.08 11.23
CA ARG A 120 -25.11 -18.53 11.34
C ARG A 120 -25.32 -19.94 10.81
N GLU A 121 -24.70 -20.26 9.67
CA GLU A 121 -25.00 -21.47 8.89
C GLU A 121 -23.98 -22.61 9.09
N VAL A 122 -22.74 -22.30 9.50
CA VAL A 122 -21.70 -23.30 9.74
C VAL A 122 -21.60 -23.57 11.24
N ARG A 123 -22.00 -24.77 11.65
CA ARG A 123 -22.10 -25.18 13.07
C ARG A 123 -21.20 -26.34 13.44
N SER A 124 -20.51 -26.94 12.48
CA SER A 124 -19.63 -28.09 12.70
C SER A 124 -18.38 -28.02 11.83
N TYR A 125 -17.24 -28.47 12.38
CA TYR A 125 -15.98 -28.62 11.62
C TYR A 125 -16.13 -29.51 10.38
N ARG A 126 -17.14 -30.40 10.35
CA ARG A 126 -17.42 -31.28 9.19
C ARG A 126 -17.93 -30.52 7.96
N GLN A 127 -18.38 -29.28 8.13
CA GLN A 127 -18.76 -28.39 7.04
C GLN A 127 -17.56 -27.58 6.52
N LEU A 128 -16.38 -27.74 7.13
CA LEU A 128 -15.13 -27.08 6.73
C LEU A 128 -14.20 -28.09 6.01
N PRO A 129 -13.36 -27.62 5.06
CA PRO A 129 -13.25 -26.24 4.61
C PRO A 129 -14.42 -25.80 3.72
N ALA A 130 -14.80 -24.53 3.80
CA ALA A 130 -15.80 -23.91 2.95
C ALA A 130 -15.18 -22.72 2.22
N ASN A 131 -15.45 -22.56 0.93
CA ASN A 131 -14.92 -21.46 0.13
C ASN A 131 -16.05 -20.85 -0.70
N PHE A 132 -16.33 -19.57 -0.46
CA PHE A 132 -17.39 -18.82 -1.12
C PHE A 132 -16.79 -17.66 -1.89
N TYR A 133 -17.34 -17.34 -3.05
CA TYR A 133 -16.95 -16.15 -3.81
C TYR A 133 -18.16 -15.46 -4.42
N GLN A 134 -17.99 -14.20 -4.80
CA GLN A 134 -18.98 -13.47 -5.58
C GLN A 134 -18.31 -12.64 -6.66
N ILE A 135 -19.03 -12.30 -7.72
CA ILE A 135 -18.63 -11.28 -8.70
C ILE A 135 -19.66 -10.15 -8.61
N GLN A 136 -19.29 -9.06 -7.96
CA GLN A 136 -20.26 -8.06 -7.50
C GLN A 136 -19.65 -6.64 -7.47
N THR A 137 -20.51 -5.63 -7.63
CA THR A 137 -20.15 -4.21 -7.62
C THR A 137 -19.75 -3.72 -6.22
N LYS A 138 -18.54 -3.18 -6.10
CA LYS A 138 -18.03 -2.54 -4.89
C LYS A 138 -18.07 -1.02 -5.03
N PHE A 139 -18.05 -0.34 -3.89
CA PHE A 139 -17.93 1.11 -3.84
C PHE A 139 -16.84 1.55 -2.86
N ARG A 140 -15.90 2.37 -3.33
CA ARG A 140 -14.88 3.05 -2.50
C ARG A 140 -14.90 4.53 -2.87
N ASP A 141 -15.08 5.42 -1.89
CA ASP A 141 -15.11 6.87 -2.15
C ASP A 141 -13.68 7.43 -2.31
N GLU A 142 -13.00 6.95 -3.35
CA GLU A 142 -11.62 7.31 -3.69
C GLU A 142 -11.46 8.82 -3.84
N ILE A 143 -10.48 9.39 -3.14
CA ILE A 143 -10.24 10.84 -3.10
C ILE A 143 -9.88 11.40 -4.47
N ARG A 144 -9.16 10.61 -5.27
CA ARG A 144 -8.72 10.99 -6.62
C ARG A 144 -8.92 9.83 -7.61
N PRO A 145 -10.15 9.61 -8.09
CA PRO A 145 -10.42 8.59 -9.10
C PRO A 145 -9.72 8.98 -10.41
N ARG A 146 -8.87 8.09 -10.93
CA ARG A 146 -8.03 8.34 -12.09
C ARG A 146 -7.91 7.10 -12.97
N PHE A 147 -7.34 7.28 -14.15
CA PHE A 147 -6.98 6.17 -15.03
C PHE A 147 -8.15 5.26 -15.49
N GLY A 148 -9.35 5.82 -15.65
CA GLY A 148 -10.48 5.07 -16.18
C GLY A 148 -10.98 4.01 -15.21
N LEU A 149 -10.97 2.75 -15.65
CA LEU A 149 -11.40 1.60 -14.86
C LEU A 149 -10.33 1.08 -13.88
N MET A 150 -9.07 1.56 -13.96
CA MET A 150 -8.02 1.08 -13.05
C MET A 150 -8.24 1.59 -11.62
N ARG A 151 -8.74 2.82 -11.46
CA ARG A 151 -9.01 3.42 -10.15
C ARG A 151 -10.32 4.22 -10.16
N GLY A 152 -11.43 3.48 -10.11
CA GLY A 152 -12.78 4.01 -10.01
C GLY A 152 -13.31 4.07 -8.57
N ARG A 153 -14.46 4.70 -8.39
CA ARG A 153 -15.22 4.65 -7.14
C ARG A 153 -16.21 3.50 -7.10
N GLU A 154 -16.84 3.22 -8.24
CA GLU A 154 -17.69 2.05 -8.44
C GLU A 154 -17.02 1.10 -9.42
N PHE A 155 -16.82 -0.15 -9.02
CA PHE A 155 -16.10 -1.14 -9.82
C PHE A 155 -16.58 -2.56 -9.55
N ILE A 156 -16.33 -3.47 -10.49
CA ILE A 156 -16.67 -4.90 -10.33
C ILE A 156 -15.48 -5.59 -9.70
N MET A 157 -15.73 -6.34 -8.63
CA MET A 157 -14.72 -7.17 -7.98
C MET A 157 -15.21 -8.61 -7.91
N LYS A 158 -14.28 -9.54 -8.14
CA LYS A 158 -14.41 -10.89 -7.60
C LYS A 158 -13.70 -10.93 -6.26
N ASP A 159 -14.44 -11.19 -5.20
CA ASP A 159 -13.95 -11.43 -3.85
C ASP A 159 -14.33 -12.85 -3.41
N ALA A 160 -13.40 -13.53 -2.72
CA ALA A 160 -13.54 -14.92 -2.28
C ALA A 160 -13.04 -15.05 -0.84
N TYR A 161 -13.71 -15.89 -0.06
CA TYR A 161 -13.50 -16.05 1.37
C TYR A 161 -13.55 -17.54 1.71
N SER A 162 -12.43 -18.08 2.19
CA SER A 162 -12.38 -19.43 2.72
C SER A 162 -12.47 -19.44 4.25
N PHE A 163 -13.08 -20.49 4.76
CA PHE A 163 -13.22 -20.77 6.18
C PHE A 163 -12.69 -22.17 6.41
N ASP A 164 -11.73 -22.28 7.32
CA ASP A 164 -10.94 -23.48 7.54
C ASP A 164 -10.90 -23.79 9.05
N ALA A 165 -10.78 -25.07 9.41
CA ALA A 165 -10.82 -25.50 10.81
C ALA A 165 -9.53 -25.18 11.58
N ASP A 166 -8.42 -25.04 10.86
CA ASP A 166 -7.09 -24.76 11.38
C ASP A 166 -6.22 -24.05 10.33
N GLN A 167 -5.02 -23.63 10.74
CA GLN A 167 -4.06 -22.93 9.88
C GLN A 167 -3.60 -23.78 8.69
N ALA A 168 -3.41 -25.09 8.87
CA ALA A 168 -2.96 -25.96 7.79
C ALA A 168 -4.02 -26.06 6.68
N GLY A 169 -5.30 -26.10 7.06
CA GLY A 169 -6.43 -25.99 6.13
C GLY A 169 -6.42 -24.66 5.38
N ALA A 170 -6.22 -23.55 6.11
CA ALA A 170 -6.14 -22.21 5.52
C ALA A 170 -5.00 -22.12 4.49
N ASP A 171 -3.83 -22.70 4.76
CA ASP A 171 -2.69 -22.72 3.82
C ASP A 171 -3.03 -23.50 2.53
N VAL A 172 -3.77 -24.60 2.64
CA VAL A 172 -4.26 -25.36 1.47
C VAL A 172 -5.28 -24.55 0.67
N SER A 173 -6.24 -23.91 1.34
CA SER A 173 -7.23 -23.04 0.70
C SER A 173 -6.57 -21.85 0.00
N TYR A 174 -5.57 -21.23 0.65
CA TYR A 174 -4.75 -20.17 0.09
C TYR A 174 -4.04 -20.62 -1.19
N ARG A 175 -3.37 -21.78 -1.15
CA ARG A 175 -2.66 -22.30 -2.32
C ARG A 175 -3.59 -22.59 -3.49
N LYS A 176 -4.79 -23.13 -3.24
CA LYS A 176 -5.81 -23.33 -4.27
C LYS A 176 -6.21 -22.02 -4.95
N MET A 177 -6.36 -20.95 -4.17
CA MET A 177 -6.67 -19.62 -4.73
C MET A 177 -5.50 -19.04 -5.52
N TYR A 178 -4.27 -19.21 -5.03
CA TYR A 178 -3.07 -18.83 -5.77
C TYR A 178 -3.01 -19.51 -7.15
N ASP A 179 -3.21 -20.83 -7.20
CA ASP A 179 -3.16 -21.60 -8.45
C ASP A 179 -4.33 -21.26 -9.39
N ALA A 180 -5.52 -21.01 -8.83
CA ALA A 180 -6.68 -20.54 -9.59
C ALA A 180 -6.41 -19.15 -10.23
N TYR A 181 -5.83 -18.22 -9.48
CA TYR A 181 -5.48 -16.90 -9.99
C TYR A 181 -4.42 -16.99 -11.09
N MET A 182 -3.35 -17.76 -10.88
CA MET A 182 -2.36 -18.03 -11.92
C MET A 182 -3.02 -18.50 -13.23
N SER A 183 -4.00 -19.39 -13.12
CA SER A 183 -4.77 -19.91 -14.27
C SER A 183 -5.66 -18.83 -14.90
N ILE A 184 -6.38 -18.04 -14.10
CA ILE A 184 -7.24 -16.95 -14.56
C ILE A 184 -6.44 -15.93 -15.39
N PHE A 185 -5.35 -15.40 -14.83
CA PHE A 185 -4.54 -14.39 -15.52
C PHE A 185 -3.89 -14.94 -16.79
N SER A 186 -3.42 -16.20 -16.76
CA SER A 186 -2.88 -16.89 -17.94
C SER A 186 -3.94 -17.07 -19.03
N ARG A 187 -5.16 -17.48 -18.67
CA ARG A 187 -6.29 -17.64 -19.62
C ARG A 187 -6.79 -16.32 -20.18
N CYS A 188 -6.63 -15.22 -19.43
CA CYS A 188 -6.85 -13.87 -19.92
C CYS A 188 -5.73 -13.37 -20.86
N GLY A 189 -4.64 -14.12 -21.02
CA GLY A 189 -3.51 -13.77 -21.89
C GLY A 189 -2.66 -12.62 -21.36
N LEU A 190 -2.62 -12.44 -20.03
CA LEU A 190 -1.91 -11.34 -19.39
C LEU A 190 -0.47 -11.73 -19.08
N ASN A 191 0.44 -10.76 -19.16
CA ASN A 191 1.80 -10.88 -18.62
C ASN A 191 1.80 -10.37 -17.18
N PHE A 192 1.91 -11.27 -16.21
CA PHE A 192 1.72 -10.94 -14.80
C PHE A 192 2.73 -11.66 -13.91
N ARG A 193 2.89 -11.16 -12.69
CA ARG A 193 3.72 -11.76 -11.64
C ARG A 193 2.97 -11.76 -10.30
N PRO A 194 2.91 -12.91 -9.61
CA PRO A 194 2.56 -12.93 -8.20
C PRO A 194 3.73 -12.36 -7.39
N VAL A 195 3.46 -11.43 -6.48
CA VAL A 195 4.46 -10.78 -5.64
C VAL A 195 4.03 -10.83 -4.17
N GLU A 196 4.97 -11.00 -3.24
CA GLU A 196 4.69 -10.86 -1.81
C GLU A 196 4.27 -9.42 -1.50
N ALA A 197 3.22 -9.25 -0.69
CA ALA A 197 2.59 -7.97 -0.44
C ALA A 197 2.34 -7.70 1.05
N ASP A 198 1.96 -6.47 1.37
CA ASP A 198 1.43 -6.14 2.68
C ASP A 198 -0.01 -6.70 2.83
N THR A 199 -0.42 -6.96 4.07
CA THR A 199 -1.77 -7.42 4.38
C THR A 199 -2.78 -6.27 4.46
N GLY A 200 -2.29 -5.03 4.52
CA GLY A 200 -3.09 -3.82 4.48
C GLY A 200 -4.16 -3.74 5.56
N LEU A 201 -5.24 -3.04 5.24
CA LEU A 201 -6.39 -2.83 6.13
C LEU A 201 -7.28 -4.07 6.29
N ILE A 202 -7.07 -5.11 5.49
CA ILE A 202 -7.79 -6.38 5.59
C ILE A 202 -7.20 -7.23 6.74
N GLY A 203 -5.92 -7.02 7.06
CA GLY A 203 -5.21 -7.81 8.07
C GLY A 203 -4.81 -9.19 7.56
N GLY A 204 -4.17 -9.98 8.42
CA GLY A 204 -3.65 -11.32 8.09
C GLY A 204 -2.14 -11.44 8.32
N THR A 205 -1.57 -12.59 7.92
CA THR A 205 -0.16 -12.93 8.12
C THR A 205 0.63 -13.08 6.83
N SER A 206 -0.04 -13.31 5.71
CA SER A 206 0.57 -13.52 4.39
C SER A 206 -0.32 -12.95 3.30
N SER A 207 0.28 -12.29 2.31
CA SER A 207 -0.42 -11.66 1.20
C SER A 207 0.38 -11.81 -0.09
N HIS A 208 -0.31 -12.09 -1.19
CA HIS A 208 0.25 -12.09 -2.53
C HIS A 208 -0.63 -11.23 -3.42
N GLU A 209 0.00 -10.31 -4.14
CA GLU A 209 -0.64 -9.52 -5.18
C GLU A 209 -0.30 -10.08 -6.56
N PHE A 210 -1.26 -10.05 -7.47
CA PHE A 210 -1.07 -10.50 -8.85
C PHE A 210 -0.97 -9.28 -9.75
N MET A 211 0.27 -8.89 -10.09
CA MET A 211 0.56 -7.66 -10.81
C MET A 211 0.70 -7.90 -12.29
N VAL A 212 -0.13 -7.24 -13.10
CA VAL A 212 0.08 -7.15 -14.56
C VAL A 212 1.22 -6.18 -14.83
N LEU A 213 2.23 -6.64 -15.57
CA LEU A 213 3.43 -5.85 -15.85
C LEU A 213 3.11 -4.76 -16.89
N ALA A 214 3.16 -3.50 -16.47
CA ALA A 214 2.92 -2.34 -17.32
C ALA A 214 3.66 -1.10 -16.78
N ASP A 215 4.21 -0.27 -17.68
CA ASP A 215 4.89 0.98 -17.32
C ASP A 215 3.95 2.01 -16.66
N THR A 216 2.63 1.82 -16.81
CA THR A 216 1.59 2.67 -16.21
C THR A 216 1.06 2.12 -14.88
N GLY A 217 1.69 1.08 -14.31
CA GLY A 217 1.33 0.56 -12.99
C GLY A 217 1.54 1.62 -11.91
N GLU A 218 0.63 1.67 -10.92
CA GLU A 218 0.78 2.59 -9.78
C GLU A 218 1.75 2.05 -8.72
N GLU A 219 2.14 0.78 -8.81
CA GLU A 219 2.92 0.08 -7.81
C GLU A 219 4.27 -0.39 -8.37
N GLY A 220 5.31 -0.21 -7.57
CA GLY A 220 6.63 -0.73 -7.85
C GLY A 220 6.77 -2.17 -7.35
N ILE A 221 7.40 -3.02 -8.16
CA ILE A 221 7.76 -4.39 -7.76
C ILE A 221 9.27 -4.55 -7.75
N ALA A 222 9.80 -5.20 -6.71
CA ALA A 222 11.16 -5.69 -6.68
C ALA A 222 11.15 -7.13 -7.20
N VAL A 223 11.92 -7.41 -8.25
CA VAL A 223 12.04 -8.74 -8.85
C VAL A 223 13.50 -9.18 -8.82
N CYS A 224 13.75 -10.41 -8.40
CA CYS A 224 15.08 -11.00 -8.48
C CYS A 224 15.33 -11.57 -9.87
N ASP A 225 16.40 -11.15 -10.53
CA ASP A 225 16.78 -11.69 -11.83
C ASP A 225 17.36 -13.12 -11.75
N ALA A 226 17.75 -13.56 -10.54
CA ALA A 226 18.40 -14.85 -10.32
C ALA A 226 17.50 -15.93 -9.69
N CYS A 227 16.32 -15.58 -9.15
CA CYS A 227 15.41 -16.53 -8.52
C CYS A 227 13.94 -16.11 -8.66
N ALA A 228 13.01 -16.88 -8.07
CA ALA A 228 11.58 -16.61 -8.14
C ALA A 228 11.09 -15.49 -7.20
N TYR A 229 11.98 -14.84 -6.44
CA TYR A 229 11.58 -13.79 -5.50
C TYR A 229 11.03 -12.58 -6.23
N ALA A 230 9.82 -12.17 -5.84
CA ALA A 230 9.21 -10.93 -6.24
C ALA A 230 8.34 -10.40 -5.10
N ALA A 231 8.43 -9.10 -4.82
CA ALA A 231 7.67 -8.44 -3.77
C ALA A 231 7.22 -7.05 -4.22
N ASN A 232 6.10 -6.59 -3.69
CA ASN A 232 5.78 -5.17 -3.69
C ASN A 232 6.89 -4.41 -2.96
N VAL A 233 7.33 -3.26 -3.48
CA VAL A 233 8.38 -2.43 -2.84
C VAL A 233 8.02 -2.10 -1.39
N GLU A 234 6.74 -1.98 -1.06
CA GLU A 234 6.28 -1.76 0.31
C GLU A 234 6.62 -2.93 1.26
N ARG A 235 6.72 -4.15 0.72
CA ARG A 235 7.02 -5.40 1.46
C ARG A 235 8.46 -5.89 1.26
N ALA A 236 9.12 -5.51 0.17
CA ALA A 236 10.41 -6.02 -0.24
C ALA A 236 11.46 -5.89 0.87
N GLU A 237 12.08 -6.99 1.26
CA GLU A 237 13.01 -6.99 2.40
C GLU A 237 14.38 -6.50 1.95
N VAL A 238 14.91 -5.54 2.71
CA VAL A 238 16.28 -5.10 2.51
C VAL A 238 17.15 -5.67 3.61
N LYS A 239 17.95 -6.66 3.23
CA LYS A 239 18.90 -7.29 4.15
C LYS A 239 19.95 -6.29 4.61
N ASP A 240 20.32 -6.41 5.87
CA ASP A 240 21.55 -5.82 6.37
C ASP A 240 22.73 -6.39 5.57
N ALA A 241 23.48 -5.50 4.92
CA ALA A 241 24.58 -5.87 4.03
C ALA A 241 25.86 -5.21 4.58
N PRO A 242 26.94 -6.00 4.78
CA PRO A 242 28.19 -5.45 5.25
C PRO A 242 28.73 -4.44 4.23
N VAL A 243 29.15 -3.27 4.72
CA VAL A 243 29.77 -2.25 3.87
C VAL A 243 31.10 -2.80 3.35
N LEU A 244 31.18 -2.96 2.02
CA LEU A 244 32.39 -3.42 1.31
C LEU A 244 33.47 -2.33 1.20
N ALA A 245 33.20 -1.10 1.63
CA ALA A 245 34.13 0.02 1.54
C ALA A 245 35.21 -0.06 2.62
N ALA A 246 36.44 0.34 2.26
CA ALA A 246 37.54 0.45 3.20
C ALA A 246 37.17 1.42 4.34
N PRO A 247 37.52 1.12 5.61
CA PRO A 247 37.20 1.99 6.73
C PRO A 247 37.89 3.35 6.56
N GLU A 248 37.10 4.41 6.41
CA GLU A 248 37.59 5.78 6.53
C GLU A 248 37.95 6.04 8.00
N PRO A 249 39.07 6.75 8.29
CA PRO A 249 39.37 7.14 9.66
C PRO A 249 38.26 8.07 10.18
N SER A 250 37.68 7.70 11.32
CA SER A 250 36.66 8.49 11.99
C SER A 250 37.28 9.79 12.52
N ARG A 251 36.65 10.92 12.23
CA ARG A 251 37.05 12.26 12.69
C ARG A 251 36.16 12.70 13.84
N GLU A 252 36.62 13.64 14.65
CA GLU A 252 35.81 14.22 15.73
C GLU A 252 34.65 15.04 15.14
N LYS A 253 33.44 14.85 15.68
CA LYS A 253 32.26 15.59 15.22
C LYS A 253 32.45 17.08 15.45
N ARG A 254 32.02 17.90 14.49
CA ARG A 254 32.02 19.36 14.65
C ARG A 254 30.74 19.99 14.10
N MET A 255 30.31 21.06 14.74
CA MET A 255 29.14 21.83 14.31
C MET A 255 29.55 22.81 13.22
N VAL A 256 28.78 22.88 12.13
CA VAL A 256 29.00 23.84 11.04
C VAL A 256 27.74 24.66 10.77
N PRO A 257 27.89 25.95 10.42
CA PRO A 257 26.76 26.77 9.98
C PRO A 257 26.33 26.37 8.56
N THR A 258 25.03 26.24 8.35
CA THR A 258 24.37 25.88 7.09
C THR A 258 23.12 26.76 6.90
N PRO A 259 23.28 28.08 6.75
CA PRO A 259 22.15 29.02 6.73
C PRO A 259 21.20 28.75 5.57
N GLY A 260 19.91 28.58 5.89
CA GLY A 260 18.84 28.36 4.93
C GLY A 260 18.84 26.98 4.26
N GLN A 261 19.78 26.09 4.58
CA GLN A 261 19.88 24.76 3.95
C GLN A 261 19.00 23.76 4.69
N LYS A 262 17.83 23.42 4.13
CA LYS A 262 16.82 22.58 4.80
C LYS A 262 16.61 21.21 4.17
N THR A 263 16.81 21.09 2.86
CA THR A 263 16.61 19.83 2.14
C THR A 263 17.91 19.03 2.07
N VAL A 264 17.81 17.73 1.77
CA VAL A 264 19.00 16.89 1.56
C VAL A 264 19.85 17.47 0.43
N GLU A 265 19.21 17.87 -0.66
CA GLU A 265 19.86 18.42 -1.85
C GLU A 265 20.60 19.72 -1.53
N ASP A 266 20.00 20.59 -0.72
CA ASP A 266 20.61 21.87 -0.31
C ASP A 266 21.84 21.62 0.56
N VAL A 267 21.71 20.79 1.61
CA VAL A 267 22.78 20.53 2.57
C VAL A 267 23.96 19.80 1.91
N THR A 268 23.68 18.79 1.08
CA THR A 268 24.71 17.99 0.40
C THR A 268 25.48 18.82 -0.62
N ARG A 269 24.78 19.66 -1.39
CA ARG A 269 25.41 20.61 -2.32
C ARG A 269 26.26 21.64 -1.58
N PHE A 270 25.74 22.21 -0.49
CA PHE A 270 26.43 23.22 0.29
C PHE A 270 27.71 22.69 0.95
N LEU A 271 27.65 21.49 1.54
CA LEU A 271 28.78 20.86 2.22
C LEU A 271 29.70 20.06 1.28
N ASN A 272 29.34 19.95 -0.01
CA ASN A 272 30.05 19.15 -1.01
C ASN A 272 30.27 17.70 -0.57
N VAL A 273 29.19 17.05 -0.10
CA VAL A 273 29.17 15.65 0.31
C VAL A 273 28.07 14.90 -0.45
N PRO A 274 28.21 13.59 -0.71
CA PRO A 274 27.14 12.83 -1.33
C PRO A 274 25.95 12.68 -0.36
N ALA A 275 24.73 12.57 -0.90
CA ALA A 275 23.51 12.34 -0.10
C ALA A 275 23.57 11.08 0.77
N SER A 276 24.38 10.09 0.37
CA SER A 276 24.65 8.89 1.15
C SER A 276 25.40 9.13 2.46
N LYS A 277 26.06 10.29 2.65
CA LYS A 277 26.71 10.68 3.90
C LYS A 277 25.79 11.48 4.83
N LEU A 278 24.69 12.03 4.31
CA LEU A 278 23.69 12.71 5.14
C LEU A 278 22.78 11.67 5.79
N ILE A 279 22.47 11.83 7.07
CA ILE A 279 21.50 11.04 7.82
C ILE A 279 20.31 11.94 8.11
N LYS A 280 19.16 11.62 7.51
CA LYS A 280 17.90 12.29 7.78
C LYS A 280 17.40 11.91 9.16
N THR A 281 16.81 12.87 9.86
CA THR A 281 16.04 12.61 11.08
C THR A 281 14.61 13.06 10.83
N LEU A 282 13.74 12.08 10.60
CA LEU A 282 12.31 12.31 10.42
C LEU A 282 11.61 12.01 11.73
N LEU A 283 10.78 12.95 12.21
CA LEU A 283 10.00 12.77 13.43
C LEU A 283 8.60 12.30 13.07
N TYR A 284 8.18 11.22 13.69
CA TYR A 284 6.88 10.60 13.58
C TYR A 284 6.18 10.59 14.94
N LEU A 285 4.85 10.56 14.92
CA LEU A 285 4.01 10.22 16.05
C LEU A 285 3.43 8.83 15.80
N THR A 286 3.72 7.90 16.71
CA THR A 286 3.22 6.53 16.69
C THR A 286 2.31 6.33 17.89
N ASP A 287 1.00 6.19 17.68
CA ASP A 287 -0.01 6.21 18.74
C ASP A 287 0.14 7.41 19.70
N GLY A 288 0.49 8.57 19.12
CA GLY A 288 0.74 9.82 19.85
C GLY A 288 2.11 9.94 20.52
N GLN A 289 2.95 8.91 20.49
CA GLN A 289 4.31 8.94 21.05
C GLN A 289 5.35 9.32 19.98
N PRO A 290 6.34 10.18 20.29
CA PRO A 290 7.32 10.61 19.31
C PRO A 290 8.39 9.55 19.04
N VAL A 291 8.67 9.33 17.75
CA VAL A 291 9.72 8.44 17.24
C VAL A 291 10.57 9.19 16.22
N ALA A 292 11.90 9.13 16.37
CA ALA A 292 12.86 9.64 15.41
C ALA A 292 13.34 8.49 14.52
N VAL A 293 13.15 8.67 13.21
CA VAL A 293 13.46 7.67 12.20
C VAL A 293 14.66 8.15 11.39
N LEU A 294 15.73 7.38 11.42
CA LEU A 294 17.01 7.73 10.80
C LEU A 294 17.26 6.91 9.54
N LEU A 295 17.50 7.58 8.42
CA LEU A 295 17.89 6.95 7.15
C LEU A 295 18.97 7.79 6.46
N ARG A 296 19.67 7.22 5.48
CA ARG A 296 20.51 8.02 4.58
C ARG A 296 19.69 9.05 3.79
N GLY A 297 20.33 10.14 3.40
CA GLY A 297 19.76 11.22 2.60
C GLY A 297 19.17 10.75 1.28
N ASP A 298 19.79 9.74 0.65
CA ASP A 298 19.40 9.16 -0.64
C ASP A 298 18.35 8.05 -0.56
N GLN A 299 17.71 7.85 0.59
CA GLN A 299 16.72 6.79 0.80
C GLN A 299 15.41 7.34 1.35
N THR A 300 14.27 6.72 1.06
CA THR A 300 12.96 7.13 1.58
C THR A 300 12.48 6.17 2.65
N VAL A 301 11.82 6.71 3.68
CA VAL A 301 11.20 5.90 4.73
C VAL A 301 10.02 5.12 4.17
N ASN A 302 9.89 3.87 4.61
CA ASN A 302 8.73 3.03 4.40
C ASN A 302 7.89 3.04 5.68
N GLU A 303 6.78 3.77 5.66
CA GLU A 303 5.92 3.95 6.83
C GLU A 303 5.20 2.66 7.25
N ILE A 304 4.98 1.73 6.31
CA ILE A 304 4.40 0.40 6.57
C ILE A 304 5.37 -0.45 7.40
N LYS A 305 6.65 -0.48 7.00
CA LYS A 305 7.71 -1.16 7.77
C LYS A 305 7.87 -0.52 9.15
N LEU A 306 7.90 0.81 9.22
CA LEU A 306 7.98 1.55 10.48
C LEU A 306 6.83 1.15 11.42
N LYS A 307 5.59 1.17 10.93
CA LYS A 307 4.40 0.77 11.71
C LYS A 307 4.54 -0.62 12.30
N LYS A 308 5.00 -1.60 11.52
CA LYS A 308 5.22 -2.99 11.98
C LYS A 308 6.37 -3.10 12.99
N ILE A 309 7.46 -2.37 12.77
CA ILE A 309 8.65 -2.41 13.63
C ILE A 309 8.36 -1.83 15.02
N ILE A 310 7.58 -0.74 15.07
CA ILE A 310 7.15 -0.11 16.32
C ILE A 310 5.99 -0.88 16.96
N GLY A 311 5.15 -1.55 16.15
CA GLY A 311 3.93 -2.20 16.62
C GLY A 311 2.81 -1.20 16.90
N ALA A 312 2.75 -0.11 16.15
CA ALA A 312 1.79 0.98 16.35
C ALA A 312 0.50 0.79 15.54
N ALA A 313 -0.63 1.28 16.05
CA ALA A 313 -1.90 1.29 15.33
C ALA A 313 -1.96 2.43 14.31
N ASP A 314 -1.37 3.57 14.64
CA ASP A 314 -1.27 4.75 13.79
C ASP A 314 0.18 5.28 13.71
N VAL A 315 0.56 5.80 12.54
CA VAL A 315 1.86 6.39 12.27
C VAL A 315 1.64 7.63 11.41
N THR A 316 1.99 8.80 11.95
CA THR A 316 1.85 10.08 11.24
C THR A 316 3.14 10.89 11.34
N MET A 317 3.52 11.59 10.27
CA MET A 317 4.66 12.50 10.32
C MET A 317 4.35 13.66 11.27
N ALA A 318 5.29 13.99 12.14
CA ALA A 318 5.14 15.10 13.09
C ALA A 318 5.06 16.45 12.35
N ASP A 319 4.20 17.34 12.82
CA ASP A 319 4.09 18.69 12.29
C ASP A 319 5.30 19.57 12.71
N ALA A 320 5.44 20.73 12.07
CA ALA A 320 6.56 21.63 12.30
C ALA A 320 6.67 22.09 13.77
N ALA A 321 5.53 22.31 14.44
CA ALA A 321 5.49 22.73 15.84
C ALA A 321 5.99 21.63 16.78
N THR A 322 5.63 20.37 16.51
CA THR A 322 6.10 19.21 17.25
C THR A 322 7.59 18.99 17.03
N VAL A 323 8.07 19.13 15.79
CA VAL A 323 9.51 19.05 15.47
C VAL A 323 10.30 20.10 16.24
N GLU A 324 9.84 21.35 16.24
CA GLU A 324 10.50 22.45 16.96
C GLU A 324 10.50 22.22 18.47
N LYS A 325 9.39 21.75 19.03
CA LYS A 325 9.28 21.40 20.46
C LYS A 325 10.26 20.29 20.87
N LEU A 326 10.44 19.27 20.03
CA LEU A 326 11.28 18.12 20.34
C LEU A 326 12.77 18.38 20.12
N THR A 327 13.11 19.18 19.11
CA THR A 327 14.50 19.37 18.66
C THR A 327 15.08 20.74 19.02
N GLY A 328 14.24 21.72 19.33
CA GLY A 328 14.64 23.12 19.44
C GLY A 328 14.96 23.78 18.09
N ALA A 329 14.63 23.13 16.97
CA ALA A 329 14.99 23.58 15.64
C ALA A 329 13.82 23.45 14.64
N PRO A 330 13.79 24.31 13.60
CA PRO A 330 12.82 24.16 12.53
C PRO A 330 13.09 22.90 11.69
N VAL A 331 12.05 22.46 10.97
CA VAL A 331 12.15 21.37 9.99
C VAL A 331 13.31 21.62 9.02
N GLY A 332 14.12 20.58 8.81
CA GLY A 332 15.35 20.62 8.02
C GLY A 332 16.64 20.59 8.86
N PHE A 333 16.56 20.82 10.17
CA PHE A 333 17.74 20.82 11.07
C PHE A 333 17.64 19.84 12.25
N ALA A 334 16.63 18.95 12.22
CA ALA A 334 16.49 17.88 13.20
C ALA A 334 17.63 16.86 13.07
N GLY A 335 18.17 16.42 14.19
CA GLY A 335 19.24 15.43 14.28
C GLY A 335 19.09 14.50 15.48
N PRO A 336 19.82 13.37 15.53
CA PRO A 336 19.72 12.40 16.61
C PRO A 336 20.56 12.76 17.84
N ILE A 337 21.51 13.68 17.70
CA ILE A 337 22.46 14.03 18.77
C ILE A 337 21.76 14.93 19.79
N GLY A 338 21.69 14.48 21.04
CA GLY A 338 21.07 15.23 22.14
C GLY A 338 19.54 15.21 22.14
N LEU A 339 18.92 14.41 21.27
CA LEU A 339 17.48 14.23 21.25
C LEU A 339 17.06 13.34 22.42
N SER A 340 16.20 13.87 23.30
CA SER A 340 15.73 13.19 24.52
C SER A 340 14.21 13.04 24.53
N GLY A 341 13.70 11.99 25.17
CA GLY A 341 12.25 11.74 25.26
C GLY A 341 11.63 11.25 23.95
N VAL A 342 12.45 10.77 23.01
CA VAL A 342 12.04 10.26 21.71
C VAL A 342 12.69 8.89 21.49
N THR A 343 11.95 7.93 20.97
CA THR A 343 12.52 6.64 20.54
C THR A 343 13.25 6.82 19.23
N ILE A 344 14.53 6.50 19.15
CA ILE A 344 15.34 6.63 17.93
C ILE A 344 15.47 5.24 17.29
N VAL A 345 14.95 5.09 16.08
CA VAL A 345 15.10 3.88 15.25
C VAL A 345 15.84 4.26 13.98
N ALA A 346 16.83 3.47 13.60
CA ALA A 346 17.66 3.73 12.44
C ALA A 346 17.57 2.60 11.41
N ASP A 347 17.64 2.96 10.13
CA ASP A 347 17.76 1.99 9.05
C ASP A 347 19.13 1.29 9.11
N PHE A 348 19.21 0.03 8.67
CA PHE A 348 20.49 -0.70 8.57
C PHE A 348 21.57 0.09 7.80
N SER A 349 21.19 0.91 6.82
CA SER A 349 22.16 1.75 6.10
C SER A 349 22.90 2.76 6.96
N VAL A 350 22.32 3.18 8.09
CA VAL A 350 22.92 4.17 8.98
C VAL A 350 24.01 3.52 9.82
N GLN A 351 23.85 2.24 10.19
CA GLN A 351 24.69 1.52 11.14
C GLN A 351 26.19 1.59 10.82
N HIS A 352 26.53 1.63 9.53
CA HIS A 352 27.90 1.56 9.05
C HIS A 352 28.44 2.88 8.48
N LEU A 353 27.70 3.99 8.64
CA LEU A 353 28.19 5.29 8.19
C LEU A 353 29.32 5.78 9.07
N VAL A 354 30.34 6.34 8.42
CA VAL A 354 31.44 7.03 9.08
C VAL A 354 31.53 8.44 8.52
N ASN A 355 31.76 9.41 9.41
CA ASN A 355 31.87 10.82 9.10
C ASN A 355 30.63 11.39 8.37
N GLY A 356 29.44 11.02 8.83
CA GLY A 356 28.17 11.49 8.29
C GLY A 356 27.80 12.92 8.69
N VAL A 357 26.69 13.39 8.13
CA VAL A 357 26.08 14.70 8.40
C VAL A 357 24.70 14.50 8.99
N VAL A 358 24.37 15.17 10.09
CA VAL A 358 23.03 15.19 10.71
C VAL A 358 22.62 16.62 11.03
N GLY A 359 21.32 16.87 11.19
CA GLY A 359 20.84 18.15 11.70
C GLY A 359 21.42 18.49 13.07
N GLY A 360 21.60 19.78 13.32
CA GLY A 360 22.24 20.29 14.54
C GLY A 360 21.35 20.34 15.77
N ASN A 361 20.04 20.09 15.64
CA ASN A 361 19.03 20.46 16.65
C ASN A 361 19.13 21.96 17.01
N ALA A 362 19.49 22.78 16.02
CA ALA A 362 19.49 24.23 16.06
C ALA A 362 19.29 24.77 14.64
N ALA A 363 18.59 25.89 14.51
CA ALA A 363 18.41 26.55 13.21
C ALA A 363 19.76 26.82 12.53
N ASP A 364 19.82 26.59 11.22
CA ASP A 364 20.98 26.91 10.37
C ASP A 364 22.29 26.20 10.78
N ARG A 365 22.19 25.03 11.42
CA ARG A 365 23.36 24.26 11.87
C ARG A 365 23.21 22.78 11.61
N HIS A 366 24.32 22.17 11.22
CA HIS A 366 24.45 20.71 11.09
C HIS A 366 25.71 20.24 11.83
N TRP A 367 25.67 18.99 12.30
CA TRP A 367 26.88 18.28 12.70
C TRP A 367 27.46 17.55 11.50
N ILE A 368 28.77 17.65 11.32
CA ILE A 368 29.53 16.85 10.36
C ILE A 368 30.52 15.96 11.08
N ASP A 369 31.08 15.00 10.33
CA ASP A 369 32.01 13.99 10.84
C ASP A 369 31.37 13.10 11.94
N VAL A 370 30.06 12.85 11.83
CA VAL A 370 29.26 12.08 12.79
C VAL A 370 29.37 10.58 12.54
N THR A 371 29.60 9.81 13.59
CA THR A 371 29.71 8.34 13.54
C THR A 371 28.68 7.72 14.49
N PRO A 372 27.68 6.96 13.97
CA PRO A 372 26.72 6.21 14.79
C PRO A 372 27.42 5.23 15.74
N GLY A 373 26.85 5.01 16.92
CA GLY A 373 27.45 4.24 18.02
C GLY A 373 28.49 5.01 18.84
N ARG A 374 29.16 6.02 18.25
CA ARG A 374 30.01 6.97 18.99
C ARG A 374 29.24 8.23 19.41
N ASP A 375 28.60 8.88 18.46
CA ASP A 375 28.01 10.21 18.66
C ASP A 375 26.52 10.21 19.01
N PHE A 376 25.82 9.14 18.62
CA PHE A 376 24.45 8.83 19.00
C PHE A 376 24.23 7.32 18.90
N THR A 377 23.30 6.79 19.67
CA THR A 377 22.97 5.35 19.70
C THR A 377 21.47 5.18 19.52
N PRO A 378 21.01 4.68 18.35
CA PRO A 378 19.62 4.27 18.18
C PRO A 378 19.25 3.14 19.14
N GLN A 379 18.00 3.11 19.57
CA GLN A 379 17.45 2.00 20.35
C GLN A 379 17.38 0.71 19.51
N ARG A 380 17.19 0.85 18.18
CA ARG A 380 17.08 -0.28 17.26
C ARG A 380 17.56 0.08 15.86
N TYR A 381 18.26 -0.86 15.22
CA TYR A 381 18.45 -0.88 13.77
C TYR A 381 17.44 -1.83 13.13
N ALA A 382 16.83 -1.42 12.02
CA ALA A 382 15.82 -2.20 11.31
C ALA A 382 15.76 -1.85 9.81
N ASP A 383 15.00 -2.60 9.02
CA ASP A 383 14.69 -2.24 7.63
C ASP A 383 13.57 -1.19 7.63
N LEU A 384 13.91 0.07 7.34
CA LEU A 384 12.98 1.19 7.37
C LEU A 384 12.79 1.85 6.00
N ARG A 385 13.35 1.26 4.94
CA ARG A 385 13.41 1.87 3.61
C ARG A 385 12.62 1.12 2.56
N ASN A 386 12.28 1.81 1.48
CA ASN A 386 11.78 1.20 0.24
C ASN A 386 12.90 0.48 -0.51
#